data_AF-A0A811T573-F1
#
_entry.id   AF-A0A811T573-F1
#
_cell.length_a   1.000
_cell.length_b   1.000
_cell.length_c   1.000
_cell.angle_alpha   90.00
_cell.angle_beta   90.00
_cell.angle_gamma   90.00
#
_symmetry.space_group_name_H-M   'P 1'
#
loop_
_entity.id
_entity.type
_entity.pdbx_description
1 polymer ?
#
loop_
_entity_poly.entity_id
_entity_poly.type
_entity_poly.pdbx_seq_one_letter_code
_entity_poly.pdbx_strand_id
1 'polypeptide(L)'
;MEKVREDWFATCVKILQDRPREEDVILTRSEVKNVHLGGEAELAAKAYQLCLASDCLALHEYILRHEEQDFADILHSQVCGAQFEKCLAYLLRYKEVWSDSGGKRLFRFSIDVASYITDYESPVLETTHITKTLLTFAFSNHIVVASAFGDVKTVKELQERMKSKST
;
A
#
# COMPACT_ATOMS: atom_id res chain seq x y z
N MET A 1 11.19 5.31 -1.22
CA MET A 1 9.76 5.07 -1.51
C MET A 1 9.58 3.96 -2.54
N GLU A 2 10.25 4.01 -3.68
CA GLU A 2 10.17 3.00 -4.74
C GLU A 2 10.61 1.59 -4.29
N LYS A 3 11.82 1.47 -3.75
CA LYS A 3 12.32 0.21 -3.17
C LYS A 3 11.37 -0.44 -2.16
N VAL A 4 10.68 0.37 -1.33
CA VAL A 4 9.70 -0.14 -0.35
C VAL A 4 8.51 -0.80 -1.06
N ARG A 5 8.05 -0.27 -2.20
CA ARG A 5 7.00 -0.90 -3.00
C ARG A 5 7.46 -2.19 -3.64
N GLU A 6 8.66 -2.19 -4.22
CA GLU A 6 9.23 -3.37 -4.88
C GLU A 6 9.44 -4.53 -3.91
N ASP A 7 10.10 -4.26 -2.77
CA ASP A 7 10.36 -5.25 -1.72
C ASP A 7 9.04 -5.82 -1.15
N TRP A 8 8.05 -4.95 -0.93
CA TRP A 8 6.72 -5.37 -0.47
C TRP A 8 5.99 -6.20 -1.53
N PHE A 9 5.97 -5.76 -2.79
CA PHE A 9 5.31 -6.49 -3.87
C PHE A 9 5.93 -7.88 -4.09
N ALA A 10 7.26 -7.98 -4.04
CA ALA A 10 7.97 -9.25 -4.09
C ALA A 10 7.55 -10.19 -2.93
N THR A 11 7.30 -9.64 -1.75
CA THR A 11 6.76 -10.39 -0.61
C THR A 11 5.34 -10.90 -0.87
N CYS A 12 4.47 -10.09 -1.48
CA CYS A 12 3.14 -10.51 -1.90
C CYS A 12 3.20 -11.67 -2.90
N VAL A 13 4.01 -11.54 -3.94
CA VAL A 13 4.23 -12.59 -4.95
C VAL A 13 4.70 -13.89 -4.29
N LYS A 14 5.71 -13.80 -3.43
CA LYS A 14 6.25 -14.96 -2.71
C LYS A 14 5.19 -15.68 -1.88
N ILE A 15 4.38 -14.95 -1.11
CA ILE A 15 3.29 -15.54 -0.31
C ILE A 15 2.26 -16.27 -1.19
N LEU A 16 1.93 -15.71 -2.35
CA LEU A 16 0.99 -16.33 -3.28
C LEU A 16 1.57 -17.53 -4.04
N GLN A 17 2.89 -17.61 -4.19
CA GLN A 17 3.61 -18.76 -4.73
C GLN A 17 3.73 -19.88 -3.68
N ASP A 18 4.17 -19.54 -2.47
CA ASP A 18 4.50 -20.49 -1.39
C ASP A 18 3.27 -21.08 -0.68
N ARG A 19 2.07 -20.52 -0.88
CA ARG A 19 0.86 -21.06 -0.24
C ARG A 19 0.64 -22.53 -0.66
N PRO A 20 0.32 -23.44 0.29
CA PRO A 20 0.12 -24.85 -0.01
C PRO A 20 -0.91 -25.05 -1.12
N ARG A 21 -0.72 -26.09 -1.94
CA ARG A 21 -1.81 -26.61 -2.78
C ARG A 21 -2.76 -27.34 -1.84
N GLU A 22 -3.74 -26.65 -1.29
CA GLU A 22 -4.82 -27.35 -0.59
C GLU A 22 -5.58 -28.15 -1.64
N GLU A 23 -5.45 -29.48 -1.59
CA GLU A 23 -5.97 -30.42 -2.59
C GLU A 23 -7.50 -30.50 -2.62
N ASP A 24 -8.21 -29.87 -1.66
CA ASP A 24 -9.64 -30.15 -1.41
C ASP A 24 -10.60 -28.93 -1.48
N VAL A 25 -10.17 -27.78 -2.00
CA VAL A 25 -11.10 -26.66 -2.21
C VAL A 25 -11.17 -26.32 -3.68
N ILE A 26 -12.32 -26.63 -4.30
CA ILE A 26 -12.73 -26.28 -5.67
C ILE A 26 -12.97 -24.76 -5.76
N LEU A 27 -11.99 -23.96 -5.36
CA LEU A 27 -11.88 -22.56 -5.69
C LEU A 27 -10.61 -22.48 -6.54
N THR A 28 -10.79 -22.29 -7.84
CA THR A 28 -9.72 -22.13 -8.83
C THR A 28 -8.70 -21.14 -8.32
N ARG A 29 -7.60 -21.65 -7.75
CA ARG A 29 -6.48 -20.84 -7.30
C ARG A 29 -5.97 -20.08 -8.52
N SER A 30 -5.97 -18.77 -8.44
CA SER A 30 -5.50 -17.97 -9.57
C SER A 30 -3.98 -18.10 -9.65
N GLU A 31 -3.49 -18.54 -10.80
CA GLU A 31 -2.07 -18.73 -11.05
C GLU A 31 -1.35 -17.38 -10.95
N VAL A 32 -0.14 -17.35 -10.38
CA VAL A 32 0.66 -16.12 -10.34
C VAL A 32 1.15 -15.83 -11.77
N LYS A 33 0.71 -14.71 -12.34
CA LYS A 33 1.04 -14.28 -13.70
C LYS A 33 2.06 -13.15 -13.70
N ASN A 34 1.88 -12.17 -12.83
CA ASN A 34 2.74 -10.98 -12.76
C ASN A 34 3.64 -11.03 -11.52
N VAL A 35 4.95 -11.22 -11.73
CA VAL A 35 5.96 -11.35 -10.67
C VAL A 35 6.75 -10.06 -10.42
N HIS A 36 6.57 -9.05 -11.26
CA HIS A 36 7.20 -7.74 -11.15
C HIS A 36 6.16 -6.64 -10.95
N LEU A 37 6.49 -5.66 -10.13
CA LEU A 37 5.66 -4.48 -9.94
C LEU A 37 5.60 -3.69 -11.25
N GLY A 38 4.40 -3.33 -11.67
CA GLY A 38 4.16 -2.57 -12.89
C GLY A 38 2.67 -2.35 -13.11
N GLY A 39 2.33 -1.73 -14.24
CA GLY A 39 0.94 -1.55 -14.69
C GLY A 39 0.02 -1.01 -13.59
N GLU A 40 -1.15 -1.64 -13.45
CA GLU A 40 -2.17 -1.24 -12.47
C GLU A 40 -1.72 -1.40 -11.01
N ALA A 41 -0.88 -2.40 -10.68
CA ALA A 41 -0.37 -2.55 -9.32
C ALA A 41 0.59 -1.41 -8.91
N GLU A 42 1.39 -0.90 -9.85
CA GLU A 42 2.26 0.25 -9.56
C GLU A 42 1.45 1.51 -9.28
N LEU A 43 0.41 1.76 -10.09
CA LEU A 43 -0.52 2.87 -9.90
C LEU A 43 -1.24 2.78 -8.55
N ALA A 44 -1.81 1.61 -8.25
CA ALA A 44 -2.47 1.31 -6.98
C ALA A 44 -1.52 1.51 -5.79
N ALA A 45 -0.28 1.00 -5.87
CA ALA A 45 0.70 1.13 -4.81
C ALA A 45 1.12 2.59 -4.58
N LYS A 46 1.35 3.37 -5.64
CA LYS A 46 1.64 4.81 -5.55
C LYS A 46 0.48 5.56 -4.89
N ALA A 47 -0.75 5.33 -5.34
CA ALA A 47 -1.93 5.97 -4.77
C ALA A 47 -2.14 5.61 -3.29
N TYR A 48 -1.96 4.34 -2.91
CA TYR A 48 -2.09 3.92 -1.52
C TYR A 48 -0.97 4.50 -0.64
N GLN A 49 0.26 4.60 -1.14
CA GLN A 49 1.35 5.30 -0.44
C GLN A 49 1.05 6.78 -0.22
N LEU A 50 0.43 7.45 -1.20
CA LEU A 50 0.00 8.83 -1.03
C LEU A 50 -1.06 8.94 0.07
N CYS A 51 -2.02 8.01 0.15
CA CYS A 51 -2.96 7.96 1.29
C CYS A 51 -2.23 7.84 2.64
N LEU A 52 -1.29 6.90 2.75
CA LEU A 52 -0.51 6.67 3.97
C LEU A 52 0.36 7.88 4.33
N ALA A 53 0.96 8.54 3.34
CA ALA A 53 1.72 9.74 3.55
C ALA A 53 0.83 10.87 4.07
N SER A 54 -0.32 11.12 3.43
CA SER A 54 -1.30 12.09 3.91
C SER A 54 -1.78 11.79 5.34
N ASP A 55 -2.06 10.52 5.65
CA ASP A 55 -2.42 10.07 7.02
C ASP A 55 -1.33 10.48 8.03
N CYS A 56 -0.07 10.16 7.73
CA CYS A 56 1.05 10.43 8.62
C CYS A 56 1.30 11.94 8.78
N LEU A 57 1.29 12.70 7.68
CA LEU A 57 1.45 14.15 7.69
C LEU A 57 0.37 14.83 8.56
N ALA A 58 -0.89 14.41 8.40
CA ALA A 58 -2.01 14.96 9.16
C ALA A 58 -1.96 14.55 10.64
N LEU A 59 -1.64 13.29 10.94
CA LEU A 59 -1.59 12.77 12.31
C LEU A 59 -0.54 13.48 13.18
N HIS A 60 0.58 13.87 12.57
CA HIS A 60 1.70 14.48 13.27
C HIS A 60 1.84 15.99 13.00
N GLU A 61 0.89 16.58 12.27
CA GLU A 61 0.87 18.02 11.93
C GLU A 61 2.20 18.50 11.33
N TYR A 62 2.81 17.68 10.46
CA TYR A 62 4.13 17.97 9.88
C TYR A 62 4.15 19.15 8.89
N ILE A 63 2.98 19.55 8.39
CA ILE A 63 2.81 20.65 7.43
C ILE A 63 1.88 21.69 8.03
N LEU A 64 2.19 22.97 7.84
CA LEU A 64 1.30 24.06 8.26
C LEU A 64 0.07 24.10 7.35
N ARG A 65 -1.10 24.39 7.92
CA ARG A 65 -2.38 24.37 7.17
C ARG A 65 -2.39 25.20 5.88
N HIS A 66 -1.65 26.30 5.85
CA HIS A 66 -1.59 27.18 4.67
C HIS A 66 -0.67 26.65 3.56
N GLU A 67 0.18 25.65 3.85
CA GLU A 67 1.12 25.02 2.91
C GLU A 67 0.60 23.65 2.42
N GLU A 68 -0.50 23.14 2.98
CA GLU A 68 -1.01 21.79 2.70
C GLU A 68 -1.29 21.54 1.22
N GLN A 69 -1.89 22.51 0.53
CA GLN A 69 -2.27 22.36 -0.88
C GLN A 69 -1.02 22.32 -1.78
N ASP A 70 -0.11 23.29 -1.62
CA ASP A 70 1.12 23.36 -2.42
C ASP A 70 1.99 22.12 -2.19
N PHE A 71 2.09 21.66 -0.94
CA PHE A 71 2.82 20.44 -0.60
C PHE A 71 2.18 19.21 -1.25
N ALA A 72 0.86 19.07 -1.18
CA ALA A 72 0.14 17.96 -1.79
C ALA A 72 0.32 17.94 -3.31
N ASP A 73 0.27 19.09 -3.98
CA ASP A 73 0.43 19.20 -5.43
C ASP A 73 1.85 18.80 -5.87
N ILE A 74 2.88 19.26 -5.14
CA ILE A 74 4.28 18.84 -5.39
C ILE A 74 4.44 17.34 -5.15
N LEU A 75 3.93 16.82 -4.04
CA LEU A 75 4.05 15.40 -3.68
C LEU A 75 3.36 14.51 -4.72
N HIS A 76 2.13 14.83 -5.11
CA HIS A 76 1.40 14.05 -6.10
C HIS A 76 2.10 14.11 -7.47
N SER A 77 2.58 15.27 -7.89
CA SER A 77 3.33 15.43 -9.14
C SER A 77 4.61 14.58 -9.14
N GLN A 78 5.38 14.61 -8.05
CA GLN A 78 6.62 13.83 -7.93
C GLN A 78 6.39 12.32 -7.88
N VAL A 79 5.34 11.87 -7.19
CA VAL A 79 5.06 10.42 -7.04
C VAL A 79 4.42 9.84 -8.30
N CYS A 80 3.49 10.56 -8.92
CA CYS A 80 2.71 10.03 -10.04
C CYS A 80 3.34 10.31 -11.40
N GLY A 81 4.14 11.37 -11.54
CA GLY A 81 4.79 11.76 -12.78
C GLY A 81 3.81 11.86 -13.96
N ALA A 82 4.19 11.30 -15.11
CA ALA A 82 3.37 11.32 -16.33
C ALA A 82 2.05 10.53 -16.20
N GLN A 83 1.88 9.70 -15.16
CA GLN A 83 0.68 8.89 -14.93
C GLN A 83 -0.27 9.50 -13.88
N PHE A 84 -0.14 10.81 -13.62
CA PHE A 84 -0.93 11.55 -12.63
C PHE A 84 -2.42 11.21 -12.65
N GLU A 85 -3.09 11.36 -13.79
CA GLU A 85 -4.54 11.12 -13.92
C GLU A 85 -4.96 9.69 -13.51
N LYS A 86 -4.16 8.69 -13.89
CA LYS A 86 -4.44 7.29 -13.55
C LYS A 86 -4.23 7.03 -12.06
N CYS A 87 -3.14 7.53 -11.48
CA CYS A 87 -2.91 7.45 -10.04
C CYS A 87 -4.00 8.18 -9.25
N LEU A 88 -4.46 9.34 -9.74
CA LEU A 88 -5.49 10.13 -9.09
C LEU A 88 -6.81 9.37 -9.00
N ALA A 89 -7.19 8.62 -10.04
CA ALA A 89 -8.37 7.77 -10.00
C ALA A 89 -8.32 6.73 -8.86
N TYR A 90 -7.19 6.05 -8.68
CA TYR A 90 -6.98 5.15 -7.53
C TYR A 90 -7.01 5.90 -6.19
N LEU A 91 -6.36 7.07 -6.12
CA LEU A 91 -6.30 7.87 -4.90
C LEU A 91 -7.71 8.29 -4.44
N LEU A 92 -8.54 8.77 -5.35
CA LEU A 92 -9.93 9.14 -5.07
C LEU A 92 -10.74 7.92 -4.61
N ARG A 93 -10.61 6.78 -5.31
CA ARG A 93 -11.28 5.52 -4.96
C ARG A 93 -10.90 5.03 -3.55
N TYR A 94 -9.67 5.25 -3.10
CA TYR A 94 -9.24 4.91 -1.74
C TYR A 94 -9.69 5.92 -0.69
N LYS A 95 -9.83 7.20 -1.05
CA LYS A 95 -10.36 8.26 -0.18
C LYS A 95 -11.87 8.16 0.05
N GLU A 96 -12.64 7.64 -0.90
CA GLU A 96 -14.11 7.48 -0.75
C GLU A 96 -14.53 6.66 0.48
N VAL A 97 -13.72 5.68 0.88
CA VAL A 97 -14.00 4.79 2.02
C VAL A 97 -13.23 5.17 3.28
N TRP A 98 -12.73 6.40 3.34
CA TRP A 98 -11.90 6.90 4.44
C TRP A 98 -12.64 6.93 5.78
N SER A 99 -13.93 7.24 5.77
CA SER A 99 -14.77 7.29 6.98
C SER A 99 -15.09 5.90 7.56
N ASP A 100 -14.80 4.82 6.84
CA ASP A 100 -15.14 3.44 7.21
C ASP A 100 -13.92 2.71 7.80
N SER A 101 -13.60 2.99 9.06
CA SER A 101 -12.66 2.23 9.94
C SER A 101 -11.29 1.79 9.36
N GLY A 102 -10.84 2.37 8.24
CA GLY A 102 -9.60 2.00 7.52
C GLY A 102 -9.63 0.63 6.82
N GLY A 103 -10.44 -0.33 7.28
CA GLY A 103 -10.50 -1.70 6.78
C GLY A 103 -10.94 -1.81 5.31
N LYS A 104 -11.91 -1.00 4.87
CA LYS A 104 -12.40 -1.03 3.47
C LYS A 104 -11.34 -0.52 2.48
N ARG A 105 -10.60 0.52 2.85
CA ARG A 105 -9.50 1.08 2.04
C ARG A 105 -8.40 0.04 1.84
N LEU A 106 -8.02 -0.61 2.94
CA LEU A 106 -7.03 -1.69 2.93
C LEU A 106 -7.48 -2.84 2.02
N PHE A 107 -8.73 -3.28 2.14
CA PHE A 107 -9.26 -4.37 1.35
C PHE A 107 -9.31 -4.05 -0.15
N ARG A 108 -9.73 -2.84 -0.54
CA ARG A 108 -9.71 -2.37 -1.94
C ARG A 108 -8.31 -2.43 -2.54
N PHE A 109 -7.31 -1.92 -1.81
CA PHE A 109 -5.93 -1.96 -2.26
C PHE A 109 -5.41 -3.41 -2.41
N SER A 110 -5.71 -4.28 -1.43
CA SER A 110 -5.36 -5.69 -1.52
C SER A 110 -5.95 -6.38 -2.74
N ILE A 111 -7.20 -6.06 -3.10
CA ILE A 111 -7.84 -6.60 -4.32
C ILE A 111 -7.08 -6.15 -5.56
N ASP A 112 -6.78 -4.86 -5.70
CA ASP A 112 -6.10 -4.34 -6.90
C ASP A 112 -4.75 -5.03 -7.13
N VAL A 113 -3.98 -5.23 -6.07
CA VAL A 113 -2.69 -5.91 -6.14
C VAL A 113 -2.85 -7.41 -6.39
N ALA A 114 -3.80 -8.05 -5.73
CA ALA A 114 -4.10 -9.47 -5.95
C ALA A 114 -4.50 -9.72 -7.40
N SER A 115 -5.42 -8.91 -7.93
CA SER A 115 -5.94 -9.01 -9.29
C SER A 115 -4.84 -8.80 -10.31
N TYR A 116 -3.94 -7.85 -10.08
CA TYR A 116 -2.77 -7.69 -10.93
C TYR A 116 -1.85 -8.91 -10.87
N ILE A 117 -1.49 -9.42 -9.68
CA ILE A 117 -0.56 -10.56 -9.56
C ILE A 117 -1.10 -11.79 -10.28
N THR A 118 -2.40 -12.05 -10.18
CA THR A 118 -2.99 -13.28 -10.69
C THR A 118 -3.75 -13.16 -12.00
N ASP A 119 -3.91 -11.95 -12.53
CA ASP A 119 -4.76 -11.64 -13.68
C ASP A 119 -6.20 -12.17 -13.50
N TYR A 120 -6.72 -12.04 -12.28
CA TYR A 120 -8.04 -12.55 -11.91
C TYR A 120 -8.89 -11.45 -11.27
N GLU A 121 -10.15 -11.33 -11.71
CA GLU A 121 -11.01 -10.20 -11.37
C GLU A 121 -11.47 -10.20 -9.91
N SER A 122 -11.56 -11.37 -9.27
CA SER A 122 -12.03 -11.49 -7.86
C SER A 122 -11.22 -12.47 -7.03
N PRO A 123 -9.95 -12.16 -6.73
CA PRO A 123 -9.02 -13.07 -6.07
C PRO A 123 -9.16 -12.98 -4.54
N VAL A 124 -10.31 -13.43 -4.01
CA VAL A 124 -10.70 -13.25 -2.58
C VAL A 124 -9.69 -13.89 -1.62
N LEU A 125 -9.20 -15.09 -1.94
CA LEU A 125 -8.23 -15.80 -1.09
C LEU A 125 -6.88 -15.07 -1.12
N GLU A 126 -6.39 -14.71 -2.31
CA GLU A 126 -5.15 -13.96 -2.51
C GLU A 126 -5.19 -12.60 -1.80
N THR A 127 -6.31 -11.89 -1.91
CA THR A 127 -6.57 -10.62 -1.22
C THR A 127 -6.37 -10.76 0.29
N THR A 128 -6.84 -11.86 0.87
CA THR A 128 -6.68 -12.15 2.31
C THR A 128 -5.21 -12.36 2.67
N HIS A 129 -4.44 -13.05 1.83
CA HIS A 129 -3.01 -13.22 2.04
C HIS A 129 -2.22 -11.91 1.90
N ILE A 130 -2.52 -11.11 0.88
CA ILE A 130 -1.88 -9.82 0.64
C ILE A 130 -2.18 -8.85 1.79
N THR A 131 -3.43 -8.81 2.25
CA THR A 131 -3.87 -7.98 3.39
C THR A 131 -2.99 -8.14 4.62
N LYS A 132 -2.54 -9.37 4.93
CA LYS A 132 -1.67 -9.65 6.09
C LYS A 132 -0.32 -8.94 6.00
N THR A 133 0.17 -8.65 4.80
CA THR A 133 1.46 -7.97 4.58
C THR A 133 1.38 -6.44 4.66
N LEU A 134 0.17 -5.88 4.56
CA LEU A 134 -0.03 -4.44 4.42
C LEU A 134 0.32 -3.64 5.67
N LEU A 135 0.31 -4.29 6.83
CA LEU A 135 0.72 -3.63 8.07
C LEU A 135 2.20 -3.22 8.02
N THR A 136 3.07 -4.12 7.54
CA THR A 136 4.50 -3.83 7.33
C THR A 136 4.68 -2.71 6.32
N PHE A 137 3.92 -2.76 5.21
CA PHE A 137 3.95 -1.71 4.21
C PHE A 137 3.55 -0.34 4.78
N ALA A 138 2.47 -0.28 5.56
CA ALA A 138 2.00 0.94 6.19
C ALA A 138 3.07 1.53 7.14
N PHE A 139 3.64 0.70 8.02
CA PHE A 139 4.68 1.15 8.95
C PHE A 139 5.93 1.64 8.22
N SER A 140 6.40 0.93 7.19
CA SER A 140 7.56 1.36 6.41
C SER A 140 7.34 2.72 5.75
N ASN A 141 6.14 2.99 5.23
CA ASN A 141 5.80 4.30 4.66
C ASN A 141 5.79 5.41 5.73
N HIS A 142 5.15 5.17 6.88
CA HIS A 142 5.13 6.16 7.96
C HIS A 142 6.53 6.44 8.52
N ILE A 143 7.40 5.42 8.63
CA ILE A 143 8.80 5.59 9.03
C ILE A 143 9.53 6.49 8.04
N VAL A 144 9.35 6.28 6.73
CA VAL A 144 9.98 7.11 5.69
C VAL A 144 9.51 8.56 5.81
N VAL A 145 8.20 8.80 5.99
CA VAL A 145 7.65 10.14 6.17
C VAL A 145 8.20 10.80 7.43
N ALA A 146 8.04 10.17 8.60
CA ALA A 146 8.55 10.71 9.87
C ALA A 146 10.06 10.99 9.83
N SER A 147 10.84 10.13 9.17
CA SER A 147 12.29 10.34 8.99
C SER A 147 12.58 11.58 8.14
N ALA A 148 11.79 11.84 7.09
CA ALA A 148 11.95 13.01 6.23
C ALA A 148 11.71 14.33 6.98
N PHE A 149 10.87 14.30 8.02
CA PHE A 149 10.61 15.45 8.90
C PHE A 149 11.50 15.47 10.17
N GLY A 150 12.44 14.53 10.29
CA GLY A 150 13.33 14.46 11.45
C GLY A 150 12.64 14.03 12.76
N ASP A 151 11.45 13.44 12.71
CA ASP A 151 10.72 12.95 13.88
C ASP A 151 11.28 11.61 14.35
N VAL A 152 12.41 11.68 15.05
CA VAL A 152 13.12 10.51 15.59
C VAL A 152 12.26 9.73 16.59
N LYS A 153 11.33 10.41 17.29
CA LYS A 153 10.47 9.76 18.29
C LYS A 153 9.48 8.83 17.60
N THR A 154 8.73 9.34 16.63
CA THR A 154 7.77 8.53 15.87
C THR A 154 8.46 7.41 15.10
N VAL A 155 9.64 7.66 14.53
CA VAL A 155 10.43 6.59 13.88
C VAL A 155 10.73 5.45 14.84
N LYS A 156 11.21 5.73 16.06
CA LYS A 156 11.51 4.70 17.07
C LYS A 156 10.26 3.92 17.48
N GLU A 157 9.16 4.61 17.77
CA GLU A 157 7.90 3.99 18.17
C GLU A 157 7.35 3.05 17.09
N LEU A 158 7.40 3.46 15.81
CA LEU A 158 6.94 2.64 14.69
C LEU A 158 7.86 1.42 14.49
N GLN A 159 9.17 1.58 14.61
CA GLN A 159 10.13 0.47 14.51
C GLN A 159 9.95 -0.56 15.62
N GLU A 160 9.68 -0.13 16.85
CA GLU A 160 9.39 -1.02 17.98
C GLU A 160 8.08 -1.80 17.76
N ARG A 161 7.03 -1.12 17.25
CA ARG A 161 5.76 -1.76 16.89
C ARG A 161 5.88 -2.78 15.76
N MET A 162 6.75 -2.54 14.79
CA MET A 162 7.03 -3.52 13.73
C MET A 162 7.71 -4.77 14.29
N LYS A 163 8.67 -4.61 15.21
CA LYS A 163 9.39 -5.73 15.85
C LYS A 163 8.45 -6.58 16.70
N SER A 164 7.57 -5.97 17.49
CA SER A 164 6.66 -6.70 18.38
C SER A 164 5.55 -7.49 17.66
N LYS A 165 5.24 -7.13 16.41
CA LYS A 165 4.25 -7.83 15.56
C LYS A 165 4.87 -8.83 14.58
N SER A 166 6.20 -8.99 14.60
CA SER A 166 6.93 -9.97 13.79
C SER A 166 7.22 -11.29 14.56
N THR A 167 6.67 -11.42 15.77
CA THR A 167 6.65 -12.60 16.65
C THR A 167 5.23 -13.12 16.76
#